data_AF-A0A9D7SYN3-F1
#
_entry.id   AF-A0A9D7SYN3-F1
#
_cell.length_a   1.000
_cell.length_b   1.000
_cell.length_c   1.000
_cell.angle_alpha   90.00
_cell.angle_beta   90.00
_cell.angle_gamma   90.00
#
_symmetry.space_group_name_H-M   'P 1'
#
loop_
_entity.id
_entity.type
_entity.pdbx_description
1 polymer ?
#
loop_
_entity_poly.entity_id
_entity_poly.type
_entity_poly.pdbx_seq_one_letter_code
_entity_poly.pdbx_strand_id
1 'polypeptide(L)'
;MKSTVLNLLSAKLAFVSLLLVGLFLLAPSHVQAQSTNDLFSAPNVSYVSSATAIARVEAKCLELKDNYVTLNAQSQAYNDNVVKYSFYTAILDKLNEGKTTKESLEAGLKVFGTDAASSLSKSNMQAYRLEAINLLRQ
;
A
#
# COMPACT_ATOMS: atom_id res chain seq x y z
N MET A 1 7.03 41.15 37.41
CA MET A 1 7.56 40.37 36.28
C MET A 1 6.66 39.14 36.04
N LYS A 2 5.54 39.31 35.31
CA LYS A 2 4.60 38.20 34.99
C LYS A 2 4.07 38.24 33.54
N SER A 3 4.48 39.23 32.73
CA SER A 3 3.87 39.47 31.41
C SER A 3 4.64 38.90 30.23
N THR A 4 5.88 38.43 30.40
CA THR A 4 6.75 38.02 29.28
C THR A 4 6.59 36.54 28.91
N VAL A 5 6.21 35.68 29.88
CA VAL A 5 6.13 34.22 29.67
C VAL A 5 4.89 33.83 28.85
N LEU A 6 3.78 34.56 28.99
CA LEU A 6 2.52 34.25 28.30
C LEU A 6 2.61 34.49 26.79
N ASN A 7 3.38 35.50 26.36
CA ASN A 7 3.52 35.83 24.94
C ASN A 7 4.43 34.82 24.19
N LEU A 8 5.37 34.20 24.91
CA LEU A 8 6.30 33.22 24.32
C LEU A 8 5.67 31.83 24.14
N LEU A 9 4.69 31.47 24.99
CA LEU A 9 3.99 30.19 24.89
C LEU A 9 2.97 30.19 23.74
N SER A 10 2.26 31.30 23.54
CA SER A 10 1.27 31.46 22.46
C SER A 10 1.91 31.51 21.08
N ALA A 11 3.10 32.12 20.95
CA ALA A 11 3.84 32.19 19.69
C ALA A 11 4.37 30.83 19.23
N LYS A 12 4.77 29.95 20.16
CA LYS A 12 5.25 28.59 19.82
C LYS A 12 4.12 27.67 19.38
N LEU A 13 2.92 27.79 19.96
CA LEU A 13 1.78 26.96 19.59
C LEU A 13 1.25 27.28 18.18
N ALA A 14 1.27 28.56 17.79
CA ALA A 14 0.86 28.98 16.45
C ALA A 14 1.82 28.53 15.33
N PHE A 15 3.12 28.38 15.64
CA PHE A 15 4.09 27.87 14.67
C PHE A 15 3.97 26.37 14.43
N VAL A 16 3.57 25.58 15.44
CA VAL A 16 3.38 24.12 15.29
C VAL A 16 2.15 23.81 14.44
N SER A 17 1.07 24.59 14.57
CA SER A 17 -0.13 24.43 13.74
C SER A 17 0.10 24.84 12.27
N LEU A 18 0.91 25.87 12.00
CA LEU A 18 1.25 26.25 10.62
C LEU A 18 2.14 25.21 9.92
N LEU A 19 3.04 24.55 10.67
CA LEU A 19 3.91 23.49 10.16
C LEU A 19 3.14 22.21 9.82
N LEU A 20 2.11 21.86 10.62
CA LEU A 20 1.25 20.71 10.37
C LEU A 20 0.30 20.91 9.18
N VAL A 21 -0.20 22.13 8.97
CA VAL A 21 -1.03 22.46 7.78
C VAL A 21 -0.17 22.52 6.51
N GLY A 22 1.06 23.03 6.60
CA GLY A 22 2.01 23.06 5.47
C GLY A 22 2.45 21.68 5.00
N LEU A 23 2.67 20.73 5.93
CA LEU A 23 3.01 19.35 5.56
C LEU A 23 1.84 18.59 4.90
N PHE A 24 0.60 18.96 5.23
CA PHE A 24 -0.59 18.34 4.63
C PHE A 24 -0.84 18.80 3.18
N LEU A 25 -0.33 19.97 2.79
CA LEU A 25 -0.46 20.52 1.43
C LEU A 25 0.65 20.07 0.47
N LEU A 26 1.72 19.46 0.98
CA LEU A 26 2.82 18.90 0.19
C LEU A 26 2.64 17.41 -0.15
N ALA A 27 1.62 16.76 0.39
CA ALA A 27 1.14 15.52 -0.17
C ALA A 27 0.24 15.87 -1.36
N PRO A 28 0.60 15.57 -2.62
CA PRO A 28 -0.35 15.65 -3.71
C PRO A 28 -1.50 14.70 -3.37
N SER A 29 -2.63 15.26 -2.95
CA SER A 29 -3.91 14.58 -2.82
C SER A 29 -4.44 14.29 -4.22
N HIS A 30 -3.77 13.39 -4.93
CA HIS A 30 -4.36 12.67 -6.04
C HIS A 30 -5.32 11.60 -5.47
N VAL A 31 -6.32 12.03 -4.70
CA VAL A 31 -7.53 11.23 -4.52
C VAL A 31 -8.39 11.52 -5.74
N GLN A 32 -7.95 10.99 -6.88
CA GLN A 32 -8.84 10.84 -8.01
C GLN A 32 -9.84 9.77 -7.58
N ALA A 33 -11.02 10.20 -7.13
CA ALA A 33 -12.17 9.35 -6.92
C ALA A 33 -12.62 8.83 -8.29
N GLN A 34 -11.89 7.84 -8.82
CA GLN A 34 -12.28 7.15 -10.02
C GLN A 34 -13.30 6.10 -9.63
N SER A 35 -14.57 6.52 -9.69
CA SER A 35 -15.74 5.65 -9.63
C SER A 35 -15.73 4.70 -10.81
N THR A 36 -15.06 3.56 -10.63
CA THR A 36 -15.39 2.32 -11.31
C THR A 36 -14.95 1.20 -10.38
N ASN A 37 -15.79 0.18 -10.29
CA ASN A 37 -15.65 -0.99 -9.44
C ASN A 37 -14.50 -1.90 -9.93
N ASP A 38 -13.32 -1.32 -10.16
CA ASP A 38 -12.20 -1.91 -10.90
C ASP A 38 -11.01 -2.21 -9.98
N LEU A 39 -11.32 -2.70 -8.78
CA LEU A 39 -10.34 -3.20 -7.82
C LEU A 39 -9.58 -4.43 -8.37
N PHE A 40 -10.14 -5.11 -9.36
CA PHE A 40 -9.65 -6.39 -9.87
C PHE A 40 -8.87 -6.29 -11.17
N SER A 41 -8.82 -5.13 -11.83
CA SER A 41 -8.04 -4.95 -13.06
C SER A 41 -6.81 -4.07 -12.85
N ALA A 42 -5.76 -4.43 -13.58
CA ALA A 42 -4.53 -3.66 -13.66
C ALA A 42 -4.72 -2.45 -14.58
N PRO A 43 -4.29 -1.24 -14.19
CA PRO A 43 -4.40 -0.07 -15.04
C PRO A 43 -3.55 -0.21 -16.31
N ASN A 44 -3.90 0.52 -17.37
CA ASN A 44 -3.11 0.52 -18.60
C ASN A 44 -1.93 1.50 -18.49
N VAL A 45 -0.84 1.07 -17.85
CA VAL A 45 0.39 1.85 -17.65
C VAL A 45 1.62 1.08 -18.15
N SER A 46 2.76 1.76 -18.27
CA SER A 46 4.04 1.11 -18.54
C SER A 46 4.53 0.37 -17.31
N TYR A 47 4.70 -0.95 -17.45
CA TYR A 47 5.20 -1.84 -16.40
C TYR A 47 6.66 -2.19 -16.63
N VAL A 48 7.40 -2.42 -15.55
CA VAL A 48 8.77 -2.95 -15.67
C VAL A 48 8.78 -4.32 -16.33
N SER A 49 9.95 -4.72 -16.83
CA SER A 49 10.17 -6.07 -17.35
C SER A 49 9.85 -7.14 -16.32
N SER A 50 9.45 -8.33 -16.75
CA SER A 50 9.12 -9.44 -15.84
C SER A 50 10.28 -9.78 -14.91
N ALA A 51 11.54 -9.73 -15.36
CA ALA A 51 12.71 -9.96 -14.52
C ALA A 51 12.84 -8.94 -13.37
N THR A 52 12.62 -7.65 -13.66
CA THR A 52 12.62 -6.60 -12.63
C THR A 52 11.40 -6.73 -11.71
N ALA A 53 10.25 -7.11 -12.26
CA ALA A 53 9.05 -7.36 -11.47
C ALA A 53 9.26 -8.50 -10.47
N ILE A 54 9.84 -9.63 -10.91
CA ILE A 54 10.18 -10.77 -10.06
C ILE A 54 11.01 -10.31 -8.87
N ALA A 55 12.16 -9.67 -9.12
CA ALA A 55 13.06 -9.22 -8.06
C ALA A 55 12.38 -8.29 -7.04
N ARG A 56 11.54 -7.35 -7.51
CA ARG A 56 10.79 -6.42 -6.64
C ARG A 56 9.72 -7.13 -5.82
N VAL A 57 8.98 -8.06 -6.42
CA VAL A 57 7.91 -8.80 -5.76
C VAL A 57 8.48 -9.82 -4.76
N GLU A 58 9.59 -10.48 -5.08
CA GLU A 58 10.31 -11.37 -4.17
C GLU A 58 10.79 -10.64 -2.92
N ALA A 59 11.42 -9.47 -3.10
CA ALA A 59 11.82 -8.62 -1.97
C ALA A 59 10.62 -8.26 -1.09
N LYS A 60 9.46 -7.97 -1.69
CA LYS A 60 8.25 -7.66 -0.94
C LYS A 60 7.67 -8.88 -0.21
N CYS A 61 7.72 -10.05 -0.83
CA CYS A 61 7.32 -11.30 -0.18
C CYS A 61 8.21 -11.61 1.03
N LEU A 62 9.53 -11.38 0.94
CA LEU A 62 10.46 -11.55 2.05
C LEU A 62 10.16 -10.58 3.20
N GLU A 63 9.96 -9.28 2.90
CA GLU A 63 9.58 -8.27 3.91
C GLU A 63 8.30 -8.69 4.66
N LEU A 64 7.28 -9.12 3.92
CA LEU A 64 6.01 -9.56 4.50
C LEU A 64 6.16 -10.84 5.31
N LYS A 65 7.05 -11.75 4.89
CA LYS A 65 7.38 -12.99 5.60
C LYS A 65 8.03 -12.69 6.96
N ASP A 66 8.97 -11.75 7.00
CA ASP A 66 9.66 -11.37 8.23
C ASP A 66 8.70 -10.71 9.24
N ASN A 67 7.70 -9.96 8.75
CA ASN A 67 6.65 -9.38 9.58
C ASN A 67 5.76 -10.42 10.28
N TYR A 68 5.64 -11.66 9.80
CA TYR A 68 4.84 -12.70 10.48
C TYR A 68 5.37 -13.04 11.87
N VAL A 69 6.68 -13.00 12.05
CA VAL A 69 7.34 -13.49 13.27
C VAL A 69 7.06 -12.58 14.46
N THR A 70 6.73 -11.32 14.20
CA THR A 70 6.51 -10.28 15.23
C THR A 70 5.03 -10.03 15.51
N LEU A 71 4.12 -10.55 14.68
CA LEU A 71 2.68 -10.33 14.81
C LEU A 71 2.00 -11.44 15.63
N ASN A 72 1.03 -11.04 16.46
CA ASN A 72 0.18 -11.99 17.17
C ASN A 72 -0.77 -12.67 16.18
N ALA A 73 -0.73 -14.00 16.10
CA ALA A 73 -1.53 -14.81 15.16
C ALA A 73 -3.06 -14.61 15.27
N GLN A 74 -3.56 -14.12 16.41
CA GLN A 74 -4.99 -13.84 16.60
C GLN A 74 -5.38 -12.39 16.25
N SER A 75 -4.43 -11.56 15.82
CA SER A 75 -4.68 -10.16 15.52
C SER A 75 -5.16 -9.96 14.09
N GLN A 76 -5.96 -8.91 13.87
CA GLN A 76 -6.34 -8.48 12.53
C GLN A 76 -5.11 -8.12 11.68
N ALA A 77 -4.07 -7.55 12.29
CA ALA A 77 -2.82 -7.21 11.61
C ALA A 77 -2.11 -8.45 11.03
N TYR A 78 -2.17 -9.59 11.74
CA TYR A 78 -1.66 -10.86 11.23
C TYR A 78 -2.46 -11.32 10.01
N ASN A 79 -3.80 -11.31 10.11
CA ASN A 79 -4.67 -11.69 8.99
C ASN A 79 -4.47 -10.79 7.77
N ASP A 80 -4.40 -9.48 7.97
CA ASP A 80 -4.14 -8.51 6.89
C ASP A 80 -2.77 -8.77 6.23
N ASN A 81 -1.73 -9.09 7.02
CA ASN A 81 -0.42 -9.47 6.49
C ASN A 81 -0.46 -10.79 5.71
N VAL A 82 -1.24 -11.78 6.17
CA VAL A 82 -1.44 -13.06 5.46
C VAL A 82 -2.05 -12.83 4.09
N VAL A 83 -3.11 -12.04 4.02
CA VAL A 83 -3.78 -11.75 2.75
C VAL A 83 -2.87 -10.94 1.84
N LYS A 84 -2.15 -9.95 2.38
CA LYS A 84 -1.18 -9.17 1.61
C LYS A 84 -0.05 -10.03 1.05
N TYR A 85 0.45 -10.98 1.83
CA TYR A 85 1.44 -11.95 1.38
C TYR A 85 0.89 -12.86 0.28
N SER A 86 -0.33 -13.38 0.46
CA SER A 86 -1.03 -14.20 -0.54
C SER A 86 -1.26 -13.43 -1.86
N PHE A 87 -1.55 -12.14 -1.76
CA PHE A 87 -1.67 -11.24 -2.89
C PHE A 87 -0.35 -11.11 -3.69
N TYR A 88 0.79 -10.86 -3.03
CA TYR A 88 2.08 -10.73 -3.73
C TYR A 88 2.63 -12.06 -4.24
N THR A 89 2.41 -13.16 -3.54
CA THR A 89 2.79 -14.50 -4.00
C THR A 89 2.03 -14.90 -5.26
N ALA A 90 0.73 -14.61 -5.36
CA ALA A 90 -0.03 -14.83 -6.58
C ALA A 90 0.51 -14.04 -7.80
N ILE A 91 1.03 -12.82 -7.59
CA ILE A 91 1.73 -12.06 -8.64
C ILE A 91 3.03 -12.78 -9.03
N LEU A 92 3.83 -13.18 -8.04
CA LEU A 92 5.11 -13.84 -8.26
C LEU A 92 4.96 -15.16 -9.02
N ASP A 93 3.96 -15.97 -8.66
CA ASP A 93 3.69 -17.24 -9.32
C ASP A 93 3.42 -17.04 -10.81
N LYS A 94 2.61 -16.03 -11.18
CA LYS A 94 2.33 -15.73 -12.59
C LYS A 94 3.54 -15.18 -13.34
N LEU A 95 4.38 -14.38 -12.69
CA LEU A 95 5.63 -13.95 -13.29
C LEU A 95 6.56 -15.14 -13.57
N ASN A 96 6.65 -16.09 -12.63
CA ASN A 96 7.45 -17.31 -12.76
C ASN A 96 6.88 -18.29 -13.81
N GLU A 97 5.57 -18.26 -14.06
CA GLU A 97 4.92 -18.93 -15.20
C GLU A 97 5.20 -18.24 -16.55
N GLY A 98 5.93 -17.11 -16.57
CA GLY A 98 6.28 -16.37 -17.79
C GLY A 98 5.21 -15.38 -18.27
N LYS A 99 4.23 -15.02 -17.42
CA LYS A 99 3.24 -13.99 -17.74
C LYS A 99 3.85 -12.59 -17.74
N THR A 100 3.16 -11.66 -18.40
CA THR A 100 3.54 -10.25 -18.34
C THR A 100 3.31 -9.69 -16.93
N THR A 101 4.01 -8.61 -16.58
CA THR A 101 3.82 -7.89 -15.31
C THR A 101 2.37 -7.45 -15.09
N LYS A 102 1.67 -7.06 -16.16
CA LYS A 102 0.26 -6.67 -16.11
C LYS A 102 -0.65 -7.86 -15.76
N GLU A 103 -0.56 -8.96 -16.52
CA GLU A 103 -1.36 -10.16 -16.27
C GLU A 103 -1.11 -10.73 -14.87
N SER A 104 0.15 -10.66 -14.41
CA SER A 104 0.54 -11.12 -13.08
C SER A 104 -0.07 -10.25 -11.98
N LEU A 105 -0.09 -8.92 -12.17
CA LEU A 105 -0.78 -8.01 -11.25
C LEU A 105 -2.29 -8.30 -11.20
N GLU A 106 -2.94 -8.56 -12.33
CA GLU A 106 -4.36 -8.94 -12.37
C GLU A 106 -4.63 -10.25 -11.61
N ALA A 107 -3.72 -11.22 -11.69
CA ALA A 107 -3.82 -12.45 -10.90
C ALA A 107 -3.72 -12.19 -9.39
N GLY A 108 -2.80 -11.31 -8.97
CA GLY A 108 -2.74 -10.83 -7.59
C GLY A 108 -4.06 -10.19 -7.15
N LEU A 109 -4.59 -9.24 -7.93
CA LEU A 109 -5.81 -8.53 -7.58
C LEU A 109 -7.02 -9.46 -7.40
N LYS A 110 -7.09 -10.58 -8.12
CA LYS A 110 -8.14 -11.60 -7.93
C LYS A 110 -8.14 -12.24 -6.55
N VAL A 111 -7.02 -12.20 -5.80
CA VAL A 111 -6.97 -12.66 -4.41
C VAL A 111 -7.96 -11.90 -3.53
N PHE A 112 -8.23 -10.61 -3.82
CA PHE A 112 -9.20 -9.82 -3.05
C PHE A 112 -10.65 -10.29 -3.23
N GLY A 113 -10.93 -11.13 -4.23
CA GLY A 113 -12.24 -11.74 -4.46
C GLY A 113 -12.42 -13.10 -3.76
N THR A 114 -11.42 -13.57 -3.02
CA THR A 114 -11.45 -14.85 -2.31
C THR A 114 -11.93 -14.68 -0.87
N ASP A 115 -12.43 -15.75 -0.25
CA ASP A 115 -12.89 -15.75 1.14
C ASP A 115 -11.79 -15.34 2.13
N ALA A 116 -10.52 -15.61 1.81
CA ALA A 116 -9.38 -15.20 2.62
C ALA A 116 -9.28 -13.68 2.76
N ALA A 117 -9.72 -12.92 1.76
CA ALA A 117 -9.71 -11.46 1.78
C ALA A 117 -11.02 -10.84 2.31
N SER A 118 -12.00 -11.65 2.74
CA SER A 118 -13.31 -11.16 3.21
C SER A 118 -13.22 -10.23 4.42
N SER A 119 -12.18 -10.37 5.24
CA SER A 119 -11.91 -9.48 6.39
C SER A 119 -11.24 -8.17 6.02
N LEU A 120 -10.71 -8.01 4.80
CA LEU A 120 -10.09 -6.76 4.39
C LEU A 120 -11.15 -5.71 4.08
N SER A 121 -10.95 -4.51 4.63
CA SER A 121 -11.73 -3.36 4.18
C SER A 121 -11.41 -3.02 2.72
N LYS A 122 -12.37 -2.46 1.99
CA LYS A 122 -12.13 -1.95 0.63
C LYS A 122 -10.98 -0.94 0.57
N SER A 123 -10.80 -0.16 1.64
CA SER A 123 -9.69 0.80 1.78
C SER A 123 -8.33 0.07 1.77
N ASN A 124 -8.21 -1.03 2.53
CA ASN A 124 -6.98 -1.82 2.57
C ASN A 124 -6.70 -2.49 1.21
N MET A 125 -7.72 -3.05 0.57
CA MET A 125 -7.58 -3.63 -0.78
C MET A 125 -7.08 -2.59 -1.79
N GLN A 126 -7.64 -1.37 -1.74
CA GLN A 126 -7.20 -0.27 -2.61
C GLN A 126 -5.77 0.17 -2.30
N ALA A 127 -5.38 0.23 -1.02
CA ALA A 127 -4.02 0.56 -0.61
C ALA A 127 -3.01 -0.46 -1.15
N TYR A 128 -3.30 -1.76 -1.04
CA TYR A 128 -2.43 -2.83 -1.55
C TYR A 128 -2.33 -2.80 -3.07
N ARG A 129 -3.45 -2.55 -3.76
CA ARG A 129 -3.47 -2.35 -5.22
C ARG A 129 -2.55 -1.20 -5.65
N LEU A 130 -2.67 -0.04 -5.01
CA LEU A 130 -1.85 1.13 -5.32
C LEU A 130 -0.37 0.89 -5.03
N GLU A 131 -0.06 0.23 -3.91
CA GLU A 131 1.29 -0.16 -3.55
C GLU A 131 1.92 -1.06 -4.62
N ALA A 132 1.20 -2.09 -5.08
CA ALA A 132 1.68 -2.99 -6.12
C ALA A 132 1.85 -2.30 -7.48
N ILE A 133 0.92 -1.42 -7.87
CA ILE A 133 1.05 -0.62 -9.09
C ILE A 133 2.32 0.24 -9.02
N ASN A 134 2.56 0.90 -7.89
CA ASN A 134 3.76 1.71 -7.68
C ASN A 134 5.05 0.88 -7.66
N LEU A 135 5.00 -0.34 -7.13
CA LEU A 135 6.12 -1.27 -7.15
C LEU A 135 6.46 -1.74 -8.58
N LEU A 136 5.46 -1.93 -9.43
CA LEU A 136 5.59 -2.61 -10.73
C LEU A 136 5.63 -1.68 -11.94
N ARG A 137 5.33 -0.39 -11.77
CA ARG A 137 5.46 0.60 -12.85
C ARG A 137 6.93 0.92 -13.16
N GLN A 138 7.17 1.34 -14.40
CA GLN A 138 8.47 1.87 -14.84
C GLN A 138 8.81 3.19 -14.16
#